data_AF-A0A8T3SYQ0-F1
#
_entry.id   AF-A0A8T3SYQ0-F1
#
_cell.length_a   1.000
_cell.length_b   1.000
_cell.length_c   1.000
_cell.angle_alpha   90.00
_cell.angle_beta   90.00
_cell.angle_gamma   90.00
#
_symmetry.space_group_name_H-M   'P 1'
#
loop_
_entity.id
_entity.type
_entity.pdbx_description
1 polymer ?
#
loop_
_entity_poly.entity_id
_entity_poly.type
_entity_poly.pdbx_seq_one_letter_code
_entity_poly.pdbx_strand_id
1 'polypeptide(L)'
;LLKGHPVLRRRRFFQGRQIRGSRVKDLSWFAPDGTEMTDEQWQAPGVRTLAVQFAGDAIDDRGPRGERITDDTLLVIFNADDRPVGFTLPDHEAARRWETVFDTVHRTFTAAHGEHDGGAAYRVAERSVVCLRRLPRVRRVSGD
;
A
#
# COMPACT_ATOMS: atom_id res chain seq x y z
N LEU A 1 -3.80 6.52 -12.55
CA LEU A 1 -2.84 5.74 -11.74
C LEU A 1 -1.40 5.92 -12.21
N LEU A 2 -0.89 5.15 -13.19
CA LEU A 2 0.56 5.08 -13.50
C LEU A 2 1.25 6.44 -13.78
N LYS A 3 0.67 7.31 -14.62
CA LYS A 3 1.30 8.58 -14.98
C LYS A 3 1.43 9.55 -13.80
N GLY A 4 0.52 9.48 -12.83
CA GLY A 4 0.43 10.39 -11.69
C GLY A 4 1.20 9.94 -10.45
N HIS A 5 1.71 8.69 -10.43
CA HIS A 5 2.40 8.11 -9.28
C HIS A 5 3.85 7.73 -9.61
N PRO A 6 4.82 8.65 -9.39
CA PRO A 6 6.25 8.37 -9.54
C PRO A 6 6.74 7.12 -8.79
N VAL A 7 6.10 6.75 -7.67
CA VAL A 7 6.47 5.55 -6.90
C VAL A 7 6.35 4.28 -7.75
N LEU A 8 5.44 4.25 -8.73
CA LEU A 8 5.24 3.13 -9.66
C LEU A 8 6.13 3.22 -10.91
N ARG A 9 6.96 4.27 -11.05
CA ARG A 9 7.74 4.58 -12.26
C ARG A 9 9.21 4.90 -11.95
N ARG A 10 9.73 4.33 -10.88
CA ARG A 10 11.12 4.52 -10.46
C ARG A 10 12.09 4.05 -11.53
N ARG A 11 13.24 4.72 -11.62
CA ARG A 11 14.35 4.34 -12.50
C ARG A 11 15.24 3.28 -11.86
N ARG A 12 15.15 3.14 -10.53
CA ARG A 12 15.91 2.19 -9.73
C ARG A 12 14.97 1.18 -9.06
N PHE A 13 15.46 -0.05 -8.89
CA PHE A 13 14.77 -1.07 -8.11
C PHE A 13 14.54 -0.62 -6.66
N PHE A 14 13.42 -1.09 -6.09
CA PHE A 14 13.18 -1.01 -4.65
C PHE A 14 14.17 -1.89 -3.90
N GLN A 15 14.58 -1.45 -2.72
CA GLN A 15 15.62 -2.11 -1.94
C GLN A 15 15.09 -2.78 -0.68
N GLY A 16 13.81 -2.60 -0.32
CA GLY A 16 13.20 -3.19 0.86
C GLY A 16 13.82 -2.69 2.17
N ARG A 17 14.47 -1.53 2.12
CA ARG A 17 15.26 -0.98 3.23
C ARG A 17 14.93 0.47 3.48
N GLN A 18 15.22 0.94 4.68
CA GLN A 18 15.11 2.36 5.01
C GLN A 18 16.02 3.19 4.10
N ILE A 19 15.46 4.24 3.50
CA ILE A 19 16.18 5.18 2.62
C ILE A 19 16.67 6.38 3.44
N ARG A 20 17.83 6.95 3.09
CA ARG A 20 18.44 8.09 3.80
C ARG A 20 17.44 9.24 3.98
N GLY A 21 17.13 9.58 5.24
CA GLY A 21 16.16 10.63 5.59
C GLY A 21 14.71 10.14 5.76
N SER A 22 14.43 8.85 5.58
CA SER A 22 13.15 8.20 5.90
C SER A 22 13.35 7.10 6.94
N ARG A 23 12.42 6.98 7.90
CA ARG A 23 12.36 5.84 8.84
C ARG A 23 11.62 4.63 8.26
N VAL A 24 11.08 4.76 7.05
CA VAL A 24 10.21 3.77 6.39
C VAL A 24 10.95 3.12 5.23
N LYS A 25 10.75 1.80 5.04
CA LYS A 25 11.26 1.06 3.88
C LYS A 25 10.61 1.60 2.60
N ASP A 26 11.34 1.59 1.49
CA ASP A 26 10.78 2.01 0.19
C ASP A 26 9.70 1.04 -0.33
N LEU A 27 9.78 -0.23 0.08
CA LEU A 27 8.84 -1.29 -0.25
C LEU A 27 8.73 -2.29 0.91
N SER A 28 7.51 -2.75 1.20
CA SER A 28 7.25 -3.83 2.18
C SER A 28 6.19 -4.78 1.65
N TRP A 29 6.37 -6.08 1.91
CA TRP A 29 5.42 -7.14 1.56
C TRP A 29 4.66 -7.58 2.80
N PHE A 30 3.35 -7.80 2.68
CA PHE A 30 2.48 -8.13 3.80
C PHE A 30 1.71 -9.43 3.57
N ALA A 31 1.60 -10.23 4.62
CA ALA A 31 0.72 -11.37 4.69
C ALA A 31 -0.74 -10.93 4.97
N PRO A 32 -1.76 -11.81 4.78
CA PRO A 32 -3.16 -11.46 5.02
C PRO A 32 -3.49 -10.97 6.43
N ASP A 33 -2.70 -11.35 7.43
CA ASP A 33 -2.86 -10.88 8.81
C ASP A 33 -2.33 -9.45 9.04
N GLY A 34 -1.76 -8.81 8.01
CA GLY A 34 -1.23 -7.46 8.06
C GLY A 34 0.22 -7.37 8.56
N THR A 35 0.87 -8.51 8.83
CA THR A 35 2.28 -8.56 9.22
C THR A 35 3.20 -8.51 8.01
N GLU A 36 4.40 -7.93 8.17
CA GLU A 36 5.41 -7.97 7.10
C GLU A 36 5.87 -9.42 6.89
N MET A 37 5.89 -9.88 5.64
CA MET A 37 6.20 -11.27 5.32
C MET A 37 7.64 -11.61 5.72
N THR A 38 7.81 -12.76 6.38
CA THR A 38 9.14 -13.35 6.61
C THR A 38 9.63 -14.13 5.38
N ASP A 39 10.91 -14.46 5.35
CA ASP A 39 11.49 -15.27 4.28
C ASP A 39 10.84 -16.66 4.21
N GLU A 40 10.50 -17.26 5.35
CA GLU A 40 9.82 -18.56 5.40
C GLU A 40 8.41 -18.49 4.81
N GLN A 41 7.66 -17.43 5.13
CA GLN A 41 6.35 -17.19 4.54
C GLN A 41 6.47 -16.96 3.03
N TRP A 42 7.50 -16.25 2.57
CA TRP A 42 7.73 -16.01 1.14
C TRP A 42 8.00 -17.29 0.36
N GLN A 43 8.68 -18.27 0.97
CA GLN A 43 8.98 -19.57 0.34
C GLN A 43 7.84 -20.59 0.50
N ALA A 44 6.76 -20.27 1.21
CA ALA A 44 5.69 -21.21 1.45
C ALA A 44 4.87 -21.47 0.16
N PRO A 45 4.71 -22.72 -0.29
CA PRO A 45 4.09 -23.06 -1.57
C PRO A 45 2.57 -22.75 -1.65
N GLY A 46 1.94 -22.41 -0.52
CA GLY A 46 0.52 -22.10 -0.42
C GLY A 46 0.17 -20.62 -0.42
N VAL A 47 1.14 -19.70 -0.52
CA VAL A 47 0.84 -18.27 -0.51
C VAL A 47 0.11 -17.88 -1.80
N ARG A 48 -1.16 -17.53 -1.66
CA ARG A 48 -2.03 -17.08 -2.76
C ARG A 48 -2.55 -15.67 -2.57
N THR A 49 -2.42 -15.11 -1.37
CA THR A 49 -2.80 -13.74 -1.06
C THR A 49 -1.67 -13.04 -0.35
N LEU A 50 -1.32 -11.85 -0.84
CA LEU A 50 -0.26 -11.01 -0.32
C LEU A 50 -0.51 -9.55 -0.74
N ALA A 51 0.12 -8.62 -0.04
CA ALA A 51 0.11 -7.22 -0.45
C ALA A 51 1.51 -6.65 -0.55
N VAL A 52 1.66 -5.63 -1.39
CA VAL A 52 2.85 -4.79 -1.48
C VAL A 52 2.49 -3.37 -1.13
N GLN A 53 3.30 -2.75 -0.28
CA GLN A 53 3.20 -1.34 0.02
C GLN A 53 4.36 -0.60 -0.62
N PHE A 54 4.03 0.45 -1.37
CA PHE A 54 4.98 1.38 -1.96
C PHE A 54 5.00 2.65 -1.15
N ALA A 55 6.12 2.93 -0.48
CA ALA A 55 6.26 4.13 0.34
C ALA A 55 6.60 5.34 -0.54
N GLY A 56 5.58 6.16 -0.85
CA GLY A 56 5.74 7.36 -1.67
C GLY A 56 6.59 8.46 -1.01
N ASP A 57 6.76 8.40 0.31
CA ASP A 57 7.69 9.23 1.07
C ASP A 57 9.13 8.68 1.09
N ALA A 58 9.41 7.51 0.52
CA ALA A 58 10.73 6.87 0.47
C ALA A 58 11.22 6.65 -0.97
N ILE A 59 11.08 7.68 -1.81
CA ILE A 59 11.62 7.70 -3.18
C ILE A 59 13.07 8.19 -3.18
N ASP A 60 13.98 7.33 -3.65
CA ASP A 60 15.43 7.64 -3.71
C ASP A 60 15.79 8.43 -4.98
N ASP A 61 14.96 8.32 -6.03
CA ASP A 61 15.14 9.09 -7.26
C ASP A 61 14.98 10.60 -7.00
N ARG A 62 15.80 11.38 -7.71
CA ARG A 62 15.77 12.84 -7.68
C ARG A 62 15.25 13.39 -9.00
N GLY A 63 14.58 14.54 -8.94
CA GLY A 63 14.13 15.24 -10.13
C GLY A 63 15.28 15.84 -10.94
N PRO A 64 15.00 16.41 -12.13
CA PRO A 64 16.03 16.95 -13.02
C PRO A 64 16.92 18.03 -12.40
N ARG A 65 16.47 18.69 -11.32
CA ARG A 65 17.20 19.74 -10.59
C ARG A 65 17.70 19.24 -9.23
N GLY A 66 17.72 17.93 -9.00
CA GLY A 66 18.16 17.31 -7.73
C GLY A 66 17.11 17.35 -6.61
N GLU A 67 15.91 17.84 -6.90
CA GLU A 67 14.81 17.94 -5.94
C GLU A 67 14.32 16.56 -5.49
N ARG A 68 13.81 16.50 -4.25
CA ARG A 68 13.22 15.27 -3.70
C ARG A 68 11.90 15.00 -4.40
N ILE A 69 11.71 13.76 -4.85
CA ILE A 69 10.43 13.28 -5.37
C ILE A 69 9.64 12.66 -4.21
N THR A 70 8.36 12.97 -4.10
CA THR A 70 7.43 12.36 -3.15
C THR A 70 6.14 11.99 -3.86
N ASP A 71 5.43 11.00 -3.33
CA ASP A 71 4.17 10.48 -3.86
C ASP A 71 3.29 9.98 -2.70
N ASP A 72 2.07 9.57 -3.03
CA ASP A 72 1.19 8.86 -2.12
C ASP A 72 1.79 7.48 -1.75
N THR A 73 1.56 7.03 -0.51
CA THR A 73 1.82 5.64 -0.14
C THR A 73 0.68 4.77 -0.64
N LEU A 74 1.00 3.77 -1.46
CA LEU A 74 0.03 2.84 -2.04
C LEU A 74 0.16 1.45 -1.40
N LEU A 75 -0.96 0.77 -1.19
CA LEU A 75 -1.01 -0.65 -0.84
C LEU A 75 -1.77 -1.38 -1.95
N VAL A 76 -1.13 -2.36 -2.57
CA VAL A 76 -1.74 -3.20 -3.60
C VAL A 76 -1.86 -4.61 -3.06
N ILE A 77 -3.09 -5.11 -2.96
CA ILE A 77 -3.41 -6.43 -2.45
C ILE A 77 -3.77 -7.34 -3.63
N PHE A 78 -3.13 -8.50 -3.71
CA PHE A 78 -3.41 -9.52 -4.71
C PHE A 78 -4.03 -10.72 -4.02
N ASN A 79 -5.22 -11.13 -4.44
CA ASN A 79 -5.81 -12.41 -4.07
C ASN A 79 -5.90 -13.31 -5.30
N ALA A 80 -4.96 -14.24 -5.41
CA ALA A 80 -4.94 -15.29 -6.43
C ALA A 80 -5.55 -16.61 -5.91
N ASP A 81 -6.31 -16.59 -4.82
CA ASP A 81 -7.08 -17.75 -4.39
C ASP A 81 -8.45 -17.81 -5.08
N ASP A 82 -9.10 -18.96 -5.01
CA ASP A 82 -10.47 -19.18 -5.49
C ASP A 82 -11.54 -18.79 -4.45
N ARG A 83 -11.12 -18.23 -3.31
CA ARG A 83 -11.97 -17.78 -2.22
C ARG A 83 -11.64 -16.35 -1.80
N PRO A 84 -12.62 -15.61 -1.27
CA PRO A 84 -12.39 -14.31 -0.68
C PRO A 84 -11.55 -14.46 0.60
N VAL A 85 -10.65 -13.49 0.84
CA VAL A 85 -9.75 -13.44 1.99
C VAL A 85 -9.99 -12.15 2.77
N GLY A 86 -10.03 -12.25 4.10
CA GLY A 86 -9.95 -11.08 4.98
C GLY A 86 -8.49 -10.65 5.09
N PHE A 87 -8.20 -9.41 4.73
CA PHE A 87 -6.85 -8.83 4.76
C PHE A 87 -6.80 -7.70 5.79
N THR A 88 -5.98 -7.82 6.82
CA THR A 88 -5.79 -6.76 7.81
C THR A 88 -4.97 -5.62 7.19
N LEU A 89 -5.54 -4.43 7.11
CA LEU A 89 -4.83 -3.27 6.58
C LEU A 89 -3.68 -2.86 7.51
N PRO A 90 -2.47 -2.58 7.00
CA PRO A 90 -1.37 -2.14 7.85
C PRO A 90 -1.74 -0.89 8.66
N ASP A 91 -1.54 -0.96 9.97
CA ASP A 91 -1.73 0.15 10.90
C ASP A 91 -0.40 0.88 11.10
N HIS A 92 -0.25 2.05 10.47
CA HIS A 92 0.93 2.89 10.64
C HIS A 92 0.70 3.89 11.75
N GLU A 93 1.68 4.06 12.65
CA GLU A 93 1.61 5.05 13.73
C GLU A 93 1.33 6.49 13.22
N ALA A 94 1.77 6.80 11.99
CA ALA A 94 1.66 8.12 11.38
C ALA A 94 0.33 8.38 10.65
N ALA A 95 -0.38 7.35 10.20
CA ALA A 95 -1.62 7.48 9.43
C ALA A 95 -2.46 6.20 9.53
N ARG A 96 -3.70 6.35 10.01
CA ARG A 96 -4.62 5.26 10.33
C ARG A 96 -5.69 5.04 9.29
N ARG A 97 -5.59 5.59 8.08
CA ARG A 97 -6.67 5.49 7.09
C ARG A 97 -6.18 5.23 5.68
N TRP A 98 -6.96 4.42 4.99
CA TRP A 98 -6.77 3.96 3.62
C TRP A 98 -8.00 4.32 2.80
N GLU A 99 -7.81 4.83 1.60
CA GLU A 99 -8.91 5.06 0.65
C GLU A 99 -8.74 4.10 -0.52
N THR A 100 -9.83 3.48 -0.95
CA THR A 100 -9.79 2.59 -2.12
C THR A 100 -9.60 3.42 -3.39
N VAL A 101 -8.50 3.20 -4.10
CA VAL A 101 -8.25 3.78 -5.42
C VAL A 101 -8.96 2.96 -6.48
N PHE A 102 -8.84 1.63 -6.41
CA PHE A 102 -9.64 0.72 -7.21
C PHE A 102 -9.76 -0.66 -6.57
N ASP A 103 -10.79 -1.39 -7.00
CA ASP A 103 -10.95 -2.82 -6.80
C ASP A 103 -11.49 -3.43 -8.10
N THR A 104 -10.81 -4.46 -8.60
CA THR A 104 -11.16 -5.13 -9.87
C THR A 104 -12.53 -5.79 -9.88
N VAL A 105 -13.16 -6.04 -8.74
CA VAL A 105 -14.54 -6.59 -8.73
C VAL A 105 -15.60 -5.55 -9.10
N HIS A 106 -15.24 -4.27 -9.00
CA HIS A 106 -16.12 -3.18 -9.39
C HIS A 106 -15.87 -2.79 -10.85
N ARG A 107 -16.96 -2.70 -11.63
CA ARG A 107 -16.90 -2.33 -13.05
C ARG A 107 -16.40 -0.90 -13.29
N THR A 108 -16.41 -0.07 -12.26
CA THR A 108 -15.93 1.32 -12.29
C THR A 108 -14.76 1.48 -11.34
N PHE A 109 -13.61 1.90 -11.89
CA PHE A 109 -12.41 2.27 -11.14
C PHE A 109 -12.58 3.65 -10.47
N THR A 110 -13.59 3.79 -9.62
CA THR A 110 -13.90 5.03 -8.90
C THR A 110 -13.54 4.89 -7.43
N ALA A 111 -13.00 5.97 -6.83
CA ALA A 111 -12.66 6.07 -5.41
C ALA A 111 -13.86 5.96 -4.43
N ALA A 112 -15.04 5.60 -4.94
CA ALA A 112 -16.29 5.54 -4.19
C ALA A 112 -16.41 4.31 -3.25
N HIS A 113 -15.38 3.46 -3.15
CA HIS A 113 -15.42 2.24 -2.30
C HIS A 113 -14.99 2.49 -0.83
N GLY A 114 -14.94 3.75 -0.42
CA GLY A 114 -14.86 4.17 0.99
C GLY A 114 -13.45 4.28 1.56
N GLU A 115 -13.41 4.94 2.73
CA GLU A 115 -12.25 5.01 3.62
C GLU A 115 -12.29 3.87 4.62
N HIS A 116 -11.13 3.34 4.98
CA HIS A 116 -10.94 2.19 5.85
C HIS A 116 -9.88 2.52 6.89
N ASP A 117 -10.08 2.10 8.13
CA ASP A 117 -9.08 2.30 9.18
C ASP A 117 -7.90 1.31 9.03
N GLY A 118 -6.72 1.73 9.46
CA GLY A 118 -5.58 0.84 9.69
C GLY A 118 -5.93 -0.18 10.77
N GLY A 119 -5.51 -1.42 10.58
CA GLY A 119 -5.89 -2.56 11.41
C GLY A 119 -7.28 -3.12 11.13
N ALA A 120 -8.10 -2.46 10.30
CA ALA A 120 -9.39 -3.02 9.88
C ALA A 120 -9.18 -4.18 8.89
N ALA A 121 -10.08 -5.16 8.93
CA ALA A 121 -10.12 -6.22 7.93
C ALA A 121 -10.82 -5.73 6.66
N TYR A 122 -10.12 -5.78 5.54
CA TYR A 122 -10.66 -5.55 4.20
C TYR A 122 -10.98 -6.90 3.55
N ARG A 123 -12.19 -7.07 3.03
CA ARG A 123 -12.57 -8.30 2.32
C ARG A 123 -12.11 -8.21 0.86
N VAL A 124 -11.07 -8.95 0.51
CA VAL A 124 -10.56 -9.04 -0.86
C VAL A 124 -11.22 -10.25 -1.53
N ALA A 125 -11.95 -10.02 -2.63
CA ALA A 125 -12.61 -11.11 -3.35
C ALA A 125 -11.60 -12.09 -3.96
N GLU A 126 -12.05 -13.29 -4.27
CA GLU A 126 -11.29 -14.26 -5.05
C GLU A 126 -10.83 -13.65 -6.39
N ARG A 127 -9.65 -14.09 -6.87
CA ARG A 127 -9.11 -13.71 -8.20
C ARG A 127 -9.17 -12.20 -8.49
N SER A 128 -8.85 -11.38 -7.50
CA SER A 128 -9.00 -9.92 -7.56
C SER A 128 -7.74 -9.17 -7.12
N VAL A 129 -7.69 -7.90 -7.50
CA VAL A 129 -6.66 -6.95 -7.10
C VAL A 129 -7.32 -5.68 -6.57
N VAL A 130 -6.83 -5.22 -5.43
CA VAL A 130 -7.26 -3.99 -4.77
C VAL A 130 -6.08 -3.05 -4.65
N CYS A 131 -6.29 -1.75 -4.89
CA CYS A 131 -5.31 -0.72 -4.61
C CYS A 131 -5.91 0.33 -3.69
N LEU A 132 -5.20 0.60 -2.60
CA LEU A 132 -5.55 1.58 -1.58
C LEU A 132 -4.46 2.65 -1.53
N ARG A 133 -4.83 3.90 -1.28
CA ARG A 133 -3.90 4.99 -0.95
C ARG A 133 -3.99 5.36 0.52
N ARG A 134 -2.85 5.62 1.14
CA ARG A 134 -2.77 6.09 2.52
C ARG A 134 -3.23 7.54 2.58
N LEU A 135 -4.23 7.83 3.42
CA LEU A 135 -4.67 9.20 3.66
C LEU A 135 -3.80 9.86 4.73
N PRO A 136 -3.46 11.15 4.58
CA PRO A 136 -2.81 11.90 5.64
C PRO A 136 -3.72 11.99 6.87
N ARG A 137 -3.10 12.03 8.06
CA ARG A 137 -3.83 12.23 9.30
C ARG A 137 -4.51 13.60 9.26
N VAL A 138 -5.84 13.63 9.19
CA VAL A 138 -6.60 14.87 9.37
C VAL A 138 -6.40 15.30 10.83
N ARG A 139 -5.71 16.41 11.07
CA ARG A 139 -5.75 17.07 12.37
C ARG A 139 -7.20 17.51 12.58
N ARG A 140 -7.91 16.90 13.53
CA ARG A 140 -9.11 17.55 14.07
C ARG A 140 -8.62 18.85 14.69
N VAL A 141 -9.04 19.98 14.13
CA VAL A 141 -9.01 21.25 14.85
C VAL A 141 -10.03 21.06 15.97
N SER A 142 -9.55 20.89 17.20
CA SER A 142 -10.40 21.06 18.37
C SER A 142 -10.90 22.49 18.31
N GLY A 143 -12.21 22.67 18.11
CA GLY A 143 -12.85 23.95 18.36
C GLY A 143 -12.84 24.16 19.87
N ASP A 144 -12.20 25.24 20.30
CA ASP A 144 -12.39 25.85 21.61
C ASP A 144 -13.77 26.52 21.68
#